data_AF-A0A524L8P6-F1
#
_entry.id   AF-A0A524L8P6-F1
#
_cell.length_a   1.000
_cell.length_b   1.000
_cell.length_c   1.000
_cell.angle_alpha   90.00
_cell.angle_beta   90.00
_cell.angle_gamma   90.00
#
_symmetry.space_group_name_H-M   'P 1'
#
loop_
_entity.id
_entity.type
_entity.pdbx_description
1 polymer ?
#
loop_
_entity_poly.entity_id
_entity_poly.type
_entity_poly.pdbx_seq_one_letter_code
_entity_poly.pdbx_strand_id
1 'polypeptide(L)'
;RYVNEETIIGYDLLNEPVLAPGYTNVALRSLYVRIISAIRTLDKNHMVFIEGNWYATDFSSLTPPMDTNLVYSFHKYWSETTKSTIQQYINIRNEFNVPLWLGESGENSNPWFYETIKLMEENEIGWNWWTHKKISTTTSPYSSPISDNYQRVLDYLGGYGDRPSEEFSQKALFEMAENLALEKCIYLPDVVAAIFSQDFNFQSQPYKPHPIPGMIAAVDYDKGNQSVAYYDTDYKRTRWDAWEPWNTGGAYRNDGVDIGEIAAEKGGGFYVGWIENGEWLQYTIDVAVDGVYDLVFAVASAGDAGKIRAKMDGVASGTDLSVPNTSDWQNWTQIRLPGIALTKGTHHFRIEFIGGGFNLSQIAFNLRSAENLDEIGKEGFMGQNFPNPFNNKTSIPVVLNSRTNVRAEVYNTRGQLVRTLFDADHDAGLLTLSWDGENNTGLPVTSGSYFYMLRIGESKKSKKMLYLK
;
A
#
# COMPACT_ATOMS: atom_id res chain seq x y z
N ARG A 1 19.68 -31.39 19.79
CA ARG A 1 18.24 -31.08 19.97
C ARG A 1 17.43 -31.46 18.72
N TYR A 2 17.85 -31.01 17.54
CA TYR A 2 17.07 -31.12 16.31
C TYR A 2 17.52 -32.24 15.34
N VAL A 3 18.41 -33.13 15.77
CA VAL A 3 19.03 -34.16 14.92
C VAL A 3 18.05 -35.07 14.17
N ASN A 4 16.86 -35.30 14.75
CA ASN A 4 15.81 -36.15 14.17
C ASN A 4 14.56 -35.32 13.78
N GLU A 5 14.66 -33.99 13.70
CA GLU A 5 13.53 -33.11 13.40
C GLU A 5 13.40 -32.89 11.90
N GLU A 6 12.56 -33.68 11.24
CA GLU A 6 12.38 -33.65 9.78
C GLU A 6 11.75 -32.34 9.27
N THR A 7 11.16 -31.52 10.14
CA THR A 7 10.64 -30.19 9.76
C THR A 7 11.73 -29.13 9.64
N ILE A 8 12.93 -29.37 10.17
CA ILE A 8 14.08 -28.48 10.03
C ILE A 8 14.84 -28.90 8.77
N ILE A 9 14.99 -27.98 7.83
CA ILE A 9 15.70 -28.25 6.57
C ILE A 9 17.23 -28.27 6.76
N GLY A 10 17.74 -27.52 7.74
CA GLY A 10 19.16 -27.43 8.03
C GLY A 10 19.50 -26.36 9.07
N TYR A 11 20.79 -26.08 9.22
CA TYR A 11 21.33 -25.12 10.17
C TYR A 11 22.02 -23.97 9.45
N ASP A 12 21.47 -22.77 9.57
CA ASP A 12 22.19 -21.54 9.25
C ASP A 12 23.17 -21.22 10.39
N LEU A 13 24.46 -21.21 10.07
CA LEU A 13 25.50 -21.19 11.08
C LEU A 13 25.79 -19.80 11.63
N LEU A 14 25.68 -18.76 10.81
CA LEU A 14 26.00 -17.38 11.19
C LEU A 14 25.42 -16.39 10.17
N ASN A 15 24.36 -15.69 10.57
CA ASN A 15 23.72 -14.63 9.78
C ASN A 15 24.61 -13.39 9.67
N GLU A 16 24.74 -12.84 8.46
CA GLU A 16 25.46 -11.61 8.12
C GLU A 16 26.84 -11.43 8.80
N PRO A 17 27.80 -12.35 8.59
CA PRO A 17 29.14 -12.20 9.14
C PRO A 17 29.78 -10.88 8.71
N VAL A 18 30.27 -10.10 9.68
CA VAL A 18 31.14 -8.94 9.46
C VAL A 18 32.37 -9.11 10.32
N LEU A 19 33.51 -9.36 9.66
CA LEU A 19 34.76 -9.61 10.38
C LEU A 19 35.33 -8.32 10.98
N ALA A 20 35.72 -8.42 12.26
CA ALA A 20 36.46 -7.36 12.94
C ALA A 20 37.85 -7.15 12.31
N PRO A 21 38.44 -5.95 12.44
CA PRO A 21 39.79 -5.69 11.95
C PRO A 21 40.81 -6.74 12.42
N GLY A 22 41.64 -7.23 11.49
CA GLY A 22 42.66 -8.26 11.75
C GLY A 22 42.20 -9.71 11.53
N TYR A 23 40.91 -9.95 11.29
CA TYR A 23 40.40 -11.25 10.86
C TYR A 23 40.16 -11.27 9.34
N THR A 24 40.36 -12.44 8.72
CA THR A 24 40.13 -12.66 7.28
C THR A 24 39.16 -13.82 7.07
N ASN A 25 38.68 -14.02 5.84
CA ASN A 25 37.78 -15.12 5.52
C ASN A 25 38.40 -16.52 5.78
N VAL A 26 39.73 -16.63 5.90
CA VAL A 26 40.40 -17.86 6.37
C VAL A 26 40.02 -18.18 7.81
N ALA A 27 39.92 -17.16 8.67
CA ALA A 27 39.48 -17.32 10.05
C ALA A 27 37.99 -17.69 10.12
N LEU A 28 37.15 -17.06 9.29
CA LEU A 28 35.73 -17.39 9.16
C LEU A 28 35.54 -18.84 8.71
N ARG A 29 36.24 -19.27 7.65
CA ARG A 29 36.26 -20.68 7.20
C ARG A 29 36.68 -21.62 8.34
N SER A 30 37.72 -21.27 9.08
CA SER A 30 38.21 -22.09 10.21
C SER A 30 37.16 -22.21 11.32
N LEU A 31 36.33 -21.18 11.54
CA LEU A 31 35.18 -21.26 12.44
C LEU A 31 34.12 -22.20 11.89
N TYR A 32 33.70 -22.04 10.62
CA TYR A 32 32.71 -22.93 10.00
C TYR A 32 33.13 -24.40 10.03
N VAL A 33 34.39 -24.71 9.70
CA VAL A 33 34.91 -26.09 9.76
C VAL A 33 34.77 -26.67 11.17
N ARG A 34 35.04 -25.90 12.23
CA ARG A 34 34.88 -26.36 13.62
C ARG A 34 33.41 -26.59 13.98
N ILE A 35 32.52 -25.66 13.60
CA ILE A 35 31.08 -25.77 13.86
C ILE A 35 30.50 -26.99 13.14
N ILE A 36 30.79 -27.12 11.85
CA ILE A 36 30.35 -28.25 11.02
C ILE A 36 30.88 -29.56 11.58
N SER A 37 32.18 -29.63 11.93
CA SER A 37 32.75 -30.85 12.53
C SER A 37 32.02 -31.25 13.81
N ALA A 38 31.67 -30.28 14.66
CA ALA A 38 30.90 -30.51 15.87
C ALA A 38 29.48 -30.99 15.57
N ILE A 39 28.75 -30.35 14.64
CA ILE A 39 27.42 -30.77 14.19
C ILE A 39 27.48 -32.20 13.67
N ARG A 40 28.46 -32.50 12.80
CA ARG A 40 28.64 -33.83 12.21
C ARG A 40 29.01 -34.89 13.23
N THR A 41 29.40 -34.58 14.48
CA THR A 41 29.52 -35.65 15.51
C THR A 41 28.17 -36.23 15.91
N LEU A 42 27.08 -35.50 15.69
CA LEU A 42 25.72 -35.87 16.10
C LEU A 42 24.78 -36.03 14.91
N ASP A 43 24.86 -35.16 13.91
CA ASP A 43 23.91 -35.02 12.83
C ASP A 43 24.57 -35.09 11.46
N LYS A 44 24.28 -36.15 10.71
CA LYS A 44 24.82 -36.41 9.37
C LYS A 44 23.87 -36.04 8.23
N ASN A 45 22.63 -35.65 8.55
CA ASN A 45 21.53 -35.60 7.58
C ASN A 45 21.13 -34.17 7.23
N HIS A 46 21.07 -33.27 8.21
CA HIS A 46 20.64 -31.89 7.97
C HIS A 46 21.66 -31.11 7.14
N MET A 47 21.16 -30.25 6.24
CA MET A 47 22.00 -29.32 5.49
C MET A 47 22.66 -28.30 6.43
N VAL A 48 23.82 -27.78 6.04
CA VAL A 48 24.43 -26.62 6.68
C VAL A 48 24.45 -25.45 5.70
N PHE A 49 23.88 -24.33 6.10
CA PHE A 49 23.92 -23.08 5.34
C PHE A 49 25.07 -22.23 5.89
N ILE A 50 25.92 -21.76 4.99
CA ILE A 50 26.99 -20.83 5.37
C ILE A 50 26.87 -19.53 4.59
N GLU A 51 27.13 -18.43 5.28
CA GLU A 51 27.07 -17.10 4.72
C GLU A 51 28.46 -16.51 4.49
N GLY A 52 28.55 -15.65 3.49
CA GLY A 52 29.75 -14.88 3.19
C GLY A 52 30.05 -13.82 4.25
N ASN A 53 31.29 -13.35 4.28
CA ASN A 53 31.61 -12.12 5.00
C ASN A 53 30.89 -10.92 4.35
N TRP A 54 30.93 -9.77 5.02
CA TRP A 54 30.38 -8.51 4.55
C TRP A 54 28.88 -8.63 4.26
N TYR A 55 28.10 -8.97 5.29
CA TYR A 55 26.65 -9.14 5.21
C TYR A 55 26.24 -10.19 4.16
N ALA A 56 26.85 -11.38 4.23
CA ALA A 56 26.57 -12.50 3.34
C ALA A 56 26.89 -12.26 1.84
N THR A 57 27.78 -11.31 1.50
CA THR A 57 28.08 -10.99 0.09
C THR A 57 29.45 -11.45 -0.41
N ASP A 58 30.44 -11.66 0.47
CA ASP A 58 31.82 -12.04 0.12
C ASP A 58 32.13 -13.49 0.53
N PHE A 59 32.30 -14.36 -0.48
CA PHE A 59 32.64 -15.78 -0.30
C PHE A 59 34.11 -16.09 -0.61
N SER A 60 34.96 -15.08 -0.78
CA SER A 60 36.38 -15.30 -1.04
C SER A 60 37.01 -16.14 0.08
N SER A 61 37.82 -17.13 -0.27
CA SER A 61 38.40 -18.11 0.67
C SER A 61 37.39 -18.96 1.49
N LEU A 62 36.10 -18.95 1.16
CA LEU A 62 35.10 -19.87 1.72
C LEU A 62 34.84 -21.09 0.82
N THR A 63 35.47 -21.15 -0.35
CA THR A 63 35.50 -22.30 -1.26
C THR A 63 36.85 -23.04 -1.19
N PRO A 64 36.94 -24.34 -1.57
CA PRO A 64 35.83 -25.25 -1.91
C PRO A 64 34.92 -25.53 -0.70
N PRO A 65 33.73 -26.15 -0.89
CA PRO A 65 32.82 -26.54 0.19
C PRO A 65 33.54 -27.35 1.28
N MET A 66 33.16 -27.14 2.54
CA MET A 66 33.75 -27.83 3.71
C MET A 66 32.87 -28.95 4.28
N ASP A 67 31.74 -29.23 3.64
CA ASP A 67 30.85 -30.34 3.93
C ASP A 67 30.19 -30.80 2.61
N THR A 68 29.79 -32.07 2.52
CA THR A 68 29.13 -32.62 1.34
C THR A 68 27.65 -32.28 1.27
N ASN A 69 27.06 -31.79 2.36
CA ASN A 69 25.66 -31.42 2.47
C ASN A 69 25.55 -29.94 2.90
N LEU A 70 26.13 -29.06 2.07
CA LEU A 70 26.29 -27.63 2.31
C LEU A 70 25.53 -26.80 1.27
N VAL A 71 24.99 -25.67 1.72
CA VAL A 71 24.37 -24.63 0.89
C VAL A 71 25.10 -23.31 1.12
N TYR A 72 25.41 -22.57 0.05
CA TYR A 72 25.87 -21.18 0.19
C TYR A 72 24.66 -20.25 0.24
N SER A 73 24.49 -19.55 1.37
CA SER A 73 23.42 -18.57 1.60
C SER A 73 23.98 -17.16 1.45
N PHE A 74 23.44 -16.37 0.52
CA PHE A 74 23.82 -14.98 0.30
C PHE A 74 22.64 -14.04 0.51
N HIS A 75 22.91 -12.76 0.78
CA HIS A 75 21.88 -11.73 0.92
C HIS A 75 21.89 -10.79 -0.28
N LYS A 76 20.73 -10.20 -0.58
CA LYS A 76 20.59 -9.19 -1.64
C LYS A 76 19.66 -8.08 -1.19
N TYR A 77 20.19 -6.87 -1.18
CA TYR A 77 19.45 -5.64 -0.85
C TYR A 77 19.84 -4.51 -1.80
N TRP A 78 18.93 -3.55 -2.02
CA TRP A 78 19.17 -2.24 -2.67
C TRP A 78 20.14 -2.27 -3.87
N SER A 79 19.92 -3.20 -4.79
CA SER A 79 20.82 -3.43 -5.93
C SER A 79 20.04 -3.79 -7.18
N GLU A 80 20.63 -3.56 -8.35
CA GLU A 80 20.06 -3.97 -9.65
C GLU A 80 19.58 -5.43 -9.65
N THR A 81 18.43 -5.70 -10.26
CA THR A 81 17.78 -7.02 -10.33
C THR A 81 18.23 -7.82 -11.57
N THR A 82 19.50 -7.70 -11.92
CA THR A 82 20.08 -8.34 -13.11
C THR A 82 20.97 -9.53 -12.74
N LYS A 83 21.07 -10.50 -13.66
CA LYS A 83 21.90 -11.71 -13.49
C LYS A 83 23.37 -11.41 -13.20
N SER A 84 23.92 -10.32 -13.75
CA SER A 84 25.31 -9.93 -13.49
C SER A 84 25.57 -9.69 -12.01
N THR A 85 24.58 -9.19 -11.24
CA THR A 85 24.73 -8.92 -9.80
C THR A 85 24.84 -10.18 -8.93
N ILE A 86 24.40 -11.34 -9.44
CA ILE A 86 24.48 -12.63 -8.73
C ILE A 86 25.45 -13.61 -9.39
N GLN A 87 26.16 -13.18 -10.44
CA GLN A 87 26.99 -14.06 -11.26
C GLN A 87 28.10 -14.72 -10.45
N GLN A 88 28.65 -14.04 -9.45
CA GLN A 88 29.68 -14.60 -8.57
C GLN A 88 29.17 -15.83 -7.79
N TYR A 89 27.91 -15.84 -7.34
CA TYR A 89 27.32 -16.97 -6.62
C TYR A 89 27.03 -18.13 -7.57
N ILE A 90 26.50 -17.83 -8.76
CA ILE A 90 26.28 -18.82 -9.83
C ILE A 90 27.60 -19.51 -10.21
N ASN A 91 28.71 -18.76 -10.26
CA ASN A 91 30.02 -19.33 -10.54
C ASN A 91 30.43 -20.35 -9.46
N ILE A 92 30.22 -20.03 -8.17
CA ILE A 92 30.48 -20.96 -7.06
C ILE A 92 29.66 -22.25 -7.21
N ARG A 93 28.35 -22.13 -7.49
CA ARG A 93 27.50 -23.30 -7.74
C ARG A 93 28.03 -24.16 -8.88
N ASN A 94 28.35 -23.55 -10.02
CA ASN A 94 28.76 -24.29 -11.21
C ASN A 94 30.12 -24.96 -11.04
N GLU A 95 31.05 -24.32 -10.33
CA GLU A 95 32.38 -24.87 -10.07
C GLU A 95 32.35 -26.04 -9.08
N PHE A 96 31.54 -25.93 -8.01
CA PHE A 96 31.55 -26.90 -6.91
C PHE A 96 30.33 -27.82 -6.84
N ASN A 97 29.36 -27.66 -7.75
CA ASN A 97 28.10 -28.40 -7.79
C ASN A 97 27.34 -28.33 -6.43
N VAL A 98 27.12 -27.11 -5.94
CA VAL A 98 26.47 -26.84 -4.65
C VAL A 98 25.24 -25.94 -4.82
N PRO A 99 24.15 -26.18 -4.08
CA PRO A 99 22.97 -25.32 -4.13
C PRO A 99 23.26 -23.92 -3.58
N LEU A 100 22.46 -22.96 -4.04
CA LEU A 100 22.44 -21.58 -3.56
C LEU A 100 21.12 -21.28 -2.86
N TRP A 101 21.17 -20.36 -1.91
CA TRP A 101 20.01 -19.86 -1.18
C TRP A 101 20.12 -18.34 -1.03
N LEU A 102 19.08 -17.61 -1.40
CA LEU A 102 18.93 -16.20 -1.02
C LEU A 102 18.37 -16.18 0.42
N GLY A 103 19.26 -16.08 1.40
CA GLY A 103 18.94 -16.20 2.83
C GLY A 103 18.06 -15.08 3.37
N GLU A 104 18.26 -13.88 2.82
CA GLU A 104 17.56 -12.68 3.24
C GLU A 104 17.52 -11.65 2.11
N SER A 105 16.36 -11.03 1.92
CA SER A 105 16.12 -9.95 0.95
C SER A 105 14.85 -9.20 1.30
N GLY A 106 14.71 -7.95 0.86
CA GLY A 106 13.54 -7.12 1.12
C GLY A 106 13.85 -5.62 1.11
N GLU A 107 13.06 -4.85 1.87
CA GLU A 107 13.24 -3.41 2.11
C GLU A 107 13.40 -2.54 0.84
N ASN A 108 12.54 -2.79 -0.14
CA ASN A 108 12.50 -2.12 -1.44
C ASN A 108 11.06 -2.11 -1.96
N SER A 109 10.85 -1.61 -3.18
CA SER A 109 9.53 -1.53 -3.77
C SER A 109 8.96 -2.89 -4.20
N ASN A 110 7.64 -2.96 -4.33
CA ASN A 110 6.90 -4.12 -4.84
C ASN A 110 7.41 -4.57 -6.24
N PRO A 111 7.67 -3.66 -7.22
CA PRO A 111 8.37 -4.04 -8.45
C PRO A 111 9.72 -4.71 -8.23
N TRP A 112 10.55 -4.17 -7.34
CA TRP A 112 11.86 -4.77 -7.04
C TRP A 112 11.73 -6.15 -6.40
N PHE A 113 10.72 -6.35 -5.55
CA PHE A 113 10.41 -7.63 -4.92
C PHE A 113 10.13 -8.69 -5.99
N TYR A 114 9.19 -8.40 -6.89
CA TYR A 114 8.83 -9.27 -7.99
C TYR A 114 10.03 -9.60 -8.90
N GLU A 115 10.79 -8.57 -9.30
CA GLU A 115 11.96 -8.74 -10.17
C GLU A 115 13.06 -9.58 -9.52
N THR A 116 13.30 -9.41 -8.23
CA THR A 116 14.33 -10.16 -7.48
C THR A 116 13.93 -11.63 -7.31
N ILE A 117 12.67 -11.90 -6.96
CA ILE A 117 12.15 -13.27 -6.87
C ILE A 117 12.23 -13.96 -8.23
N LYS A 118 11.76 -13.29 -9.28
CA LYS A 118 11.86 -13.78 -10.65
C LYS A 118 13.31 -14.07 -11.04
N LEU A 119 14.26 -13.19 -10.69
CA LEU A 119 15.68 -13.42 -10.95
C LEU A 119 16.19 -14.69 -10.23
N MET A 120 15.78 -14.94 -8.99
CA MET A 120 16.17 -16.13 -8.25
C MET A 120 15.59 -17.39 -8.90
N GLU A 121 14.29 -17.38 -9.19
CA GLU A 121 13.57 -18.52 -9.76
C GLU A 121 14.07 -18.89 -11.16
N GLU A 122 14.32 -17.90 -12.03
CA GLU A 122 14.90 -18.11 -13.37
C GLU A 122 16.32 -18.69 -13.33
N ASN A 123 17.02 -18.56 -12.20
CA ASN A 123 18.35 -19.13 -12.00
C ASN A 123 18.36 -20.34 -11.05
N GLU A 124 17.20 -20.91 -10.71
CA GLU A 124 17.05 -22.08 -9.84
C GLU A 124 17.68 -21.85 -8.44
N ILE A 125 17.40 -20.70 -7.84
CA ILE A 125 17.85 -20.31 -6.50
C ILE A 125 16.62 -20.21 -5.59
N GLY A 126 16.62 -20.95 -4.48
CA GLY A 126 15.59 -20.80 -3.44
C GLY A 126 15.79 -19.51 -2.64
N TRP A 127 14.73 -18.98 -2.04
CA TRP A 127 14.76 -17.67 -1.39
C TRP A 127 13.95 -17.61 -0.09
N ASN A 128 14.32 -16.68 0.79
CA ASN A 128 13.63 -16.31 2.02
C ASN A 128 13.50 -14.79 2.12
N TRP A 129 12.33 -14.30 2.50
CA TRP A 129 11.98 -12.88 2.42
C TRP A 129 11.89 -12.21 3.79
N TRP A 130 12.65 -11.15 3.98
CA TRP A 130 12.60 -10.30 5.16
C TRP A 130 11.67 -9.11 4.90
N THR A 131 10.53 -9.00 5.58
CA THR A 131 9.97 -9.89 6.60
C THR A 131 8.46 -10.00 6.41
N HIS A 132 7.81 -10.95 7.09
CA HIS A 132 6.36 -11.10 7.03
C HIS A 132 5.63 -10.02 7.87
N LYS A 133 6.29 -9.39 8.84
CA LYS A 133 5.69 -8.38 9.73
C LYS A 133 6.73 -7.44 10.34
N LYS A 134 6.49 -6.13 10.32
CA LYS A 134 7.37 -5.11 10.91
C LYS A 134 6.57 -3.92 11.44
N ILE A 135 7.13 -3.19 12.41
CA ILE A 135 6.50 -2.01 13.01
C ILE A 135 6.54 -0.84 12.02
N SER A 136 5.38 -0.20 11.82
CA SER A 136 5.22 1.04 11.04
C SER A 136 5.91 1.00 9.67
N THR A 137 5.73 -0.09 8.94
CA THR A 137 6.33 -0.29 7.62
C THR A 137 5.30 -0.29 6.50
N THR A 138 5.75 -0.07 5.28
CA THR A 138 5.03 -0.43 4.05
C THR A 138 5.65 -1.67 3.37
N THR A 139 6.89 -2.03 3.70
CA THR A 139 7.69 -3.04 2.97
C THR A 139 7.40 -4.50 3.32
N SER A 140 6.39 -4.78 4.14
CA SER A 140 6.09 -6.14 4.63
C SER A 140 4.60 -6.46 4.51
N PRO A 141 4.20 -7.74 4.34
CA PRO A 141 2.79 -8.15 4.28
C PRO A 141 1.93 -7.63 5.44
N TYR A 142 2.52 -7.46 6.62
CA TYR A 142 1.87 -6.89 7.79
C TYR A 142 2.67 -5.74 8.40
N SER A 143 1.96 -4.66 8.73
CA SER A 143 2.50 -3.49 9.43
C SER A 143 1.88 -3.38 10.81
N SER A 144 2.69 -3.50 11.86
CA SER A 144 2.24 -3.30 13.23
C SER A 144 2.15 -1.80 13.52
N PRO A 145 1.06 -1.30 14.12
CA PRO A 145 0.97 0.10 14.49
C PRO A 145 1.99 0.44 15.58
N ILE A 146 2.47 1.68 15.56
CA ILE A 146 3.21 2.28 16.66
C ILE A 146 2.24 2.98 17.61
N SER A 147 2.33 2.65 18.91
CA SER A 147 1.57 3.35 19.95
C SER A 147 2.29 4.62 20.39
N ASP A 148 1.55 5.64 20.81
CA ASP A 148 2.11 6.87 21.41
C ASP A 148 3.06 6.58 22.59
N ASN A 149 2.77 5.55 23.39
CA ASN A 149 3.63 5.17 24.51
C ASN A 149 4.99 4.64 24.06
N TYR A 150 4.99 3.78 23.03
CA TYR A 150 6.22 3.29 22.42
C TYR A 150 6.96 4.42 21.68
N GLN A 151 6.25 5.29 20.96
CA GLN A 151 6.84 6.47 20.32
C GLN A 151 7.58 7.34 21.34
N ARG A 152 7.01 7.59 22.52
CA ARG A 152 7.68 8.34 23.59
C ARG A 152 8.98 7.69 24.06
N VAL A 153 9.06 6.34 24.06
CA VAL A 153 10.32 5.64 24.36
C VAL A 153 11.34 5.88 23.24
N LEU A 154 10.93 5.83 21.98
CA LEU A 154 11.79 6.14 20.83
C LEU A 154 12.27 7.59 20.86
N ASP A 155 11.40 8.55 21.19
CA ASP A 155 11.75 9.97 21.27
C ASP A 155 12.84 10.21 22.33
N TYR A 156 12.73 9.55 23.49
CA TYR A 156 13.79 9.60 24.50
C TYR A 156 15.11 9.00 23.99
N LEU A 157 15.06 7.82 23.36
CA LEU A 157 16.25 7.15 22.80
C LEU A 157 16.89 7.99 21.67
N GLY A 158 16.08 8.73 20.91
CA GLY A 158 16.52 9.67 19.90
C GLY A 158 17.01 11.01 20.44
N GLY A 159 16.84 11.28 21.74
CA GLY A 159 17.27 12.54 22.39
C GLY A 159 16.28 13.70 22.27
N TYR A 160 15.02 13.42 21.91
CA TYR A 160 13.97 14.41 21.68
C TYR A 160 12.94 14.50 22.82
N GLY A 161 13.10 13.71 23.89
CA GLY A 161 12.16 13.66 25.00
C GLY A 161 12.80 13.35 26.36
N ASP A 162 12.03 13.58 27.41
CA ASP A 162 12.43 13.26 28.78
C ASP A 162 12.53 11.75 29.01
N ARG A 163 13.47 11.34 29.89
CA ARG A 163 13.64 9.94 30.28
C ARG A 163 12.35 9.38 30.90
N PRO A 164 11.71 8.38 30.29
CA PRO A 164 10.56 7.71 30.89
C PRO A 164 10.97 6.89 32.12
N SER A 165 10.01 6.64 33.02
CA SER A 165 10.23 5.71 34.14
C SER A 165 10.41 4.28 33.63
N GLU A 166 11.02 3.43 34.47
CA GLU A 166 11.17 2.00 34.17
C GLU A 166 9.81 1.33 33.97
N GLU A 167 8.84 1.58 34.86
CA GLU A 167 7.47 1.05 34.76
C GLU A 167 6.77 1.48 33.46
N PHE A 168 6.91 2.75 33.06
CA PHE A 168 6.35 3.24 31.80
C PHE A 168 7.00 2.54 30.61
N SER A 169 8.33 2.43 30.63
CA SER A 169 9.10 1.81 29.54
C SER A 169 8.73 0.34 29.38
N GLN A 170 8.57 -0.39 30.49
CA GLN A 170 8.12 -1.77 30.48
C GLN A 170 6.72 -1.88 29.86
N LYS A 171 5.76 -1.06 30.30
CA LYS A 171 4.40 -1.06 29.75
C LYS A 171 4.37 -0.73 28.26
N ALA A 172 5.14 0.26 27.82
CA ALA A 172 5.24 0.66 26.41
C ALA A 172 5.82 -0.46 25.53
N LEU A 173 6.83 -1.19 26.01
CA LEU A 173 7.41 -2.34 25.30
C LEU A 173 6.43 -3.52 25.22
N PHE A 174 5.67 -3.81 26.29
CA PHE A 174 4.63 -4.83 26.24
C PHE A 174 3.49 -4.45 25.31
N GLU A 175 3.06 -3.18 25.30
CA GLU A 175 2.08 -2.68 24.34
C GLU A 175 2.57 -2.83 22.88
N MET A 176 3.84 -2.48 22.62
CA MET A 176 4.48 -2.72 21.32
C MET A 176 4.44 -4.22 20.96
N ALA A 177 4.78 -5.12 21.90
CA ALA A 177 4.77 -6.55 21.66
C ALA A 177 3.36 -7.10 21.41
N GLU A 178 2.37 -6.59 22.14
CA GLU A 178 0.96 -6.92 21.93
C GLU A 178 0.44 -6.44 20.58
N ASN A 179 0.94 -5.31 20.06
CA ASN A 179 0.56 -4.78 18.74
C ASN A 179 1.14 -5.60 17.58
N LEU A 180 2.16 -6.44 17.83
CA LEU A 180 2.66 -7.41 16.85
C LEU A 180 1.67 -8.57 16.61
N ALA A 181 0.58 -8.72 17.37
CA ALA A 181 -0.44 -9.71 17.05
C ALA A 181 -1.02 -9.45 15.64
N LEU A 182 -1.16 -10.48 14.81
CA LEU A 182 -1.50 -10.33 13.38
C LEU A 182 -2.85 -9.62 13.18
N GLU A 183 -3.81 -9.89 14.05
CA GLU A 183 -5.15 -9.29 14.06
C GLU A 183 -5.16 -7.78 14.39
N LYS A 184 -4.05 -7.26 14.93
CA LYS A 184 -3.86 -5.81 15.17
C LYS A 184 -3.01 -5.14 14.09
N CYS A 185 -2.41 -5.91 13.19
CA CYS A 185 -1.58 -5.38 12.12
C CYS A 185 -2.42 -4.96 10.91
N ILE A 186 -1.92 -3.98 10.17
CA ILE A 186 -2.45 -3.59 8.88
C ILE A 186 -1.93 -4.58 7.83
N TYR A 187 -2.84 -5.20 7.08
CA TYR A 187 -2.51 -6.08 5.97
C TYR A 187 -2.24 -5.27 4.70
N LEU A 188 -1.12 -5.53 4.03
CA LEU A 188 -0.68 -4.87 2.79
C LEU A 188 -0.81 -5.84 1.60
N PRO A 189 -1.94 -5.84 0.87
CA PRO A 189 -2.25 -6.86 -0.13
C PRO A 189 -1.41 -6.78 -1.40
N ASP A 190 -0.86 -5.60 -1.70
CA ASP A 190 0.03 -5.31 -2.81
C ASP A 190 1.43 -5.91 -2.60
N VAL A 191 1.95 -5.89 -1.36
CA VAL A 191 3.21 -6.56 -1.00
C VAL A 191 3.10 -8.07 -1.20
N VAL A 192 2.00 -8.68 -0.73
CA VAL A 192 1.74 -10.11 -0.93
C VAL A 192 1.59 -10.45 -2.42
N ALA A 193 0.90 -9.58 -3.18
CA ALA A 193 0.76 -9.77 -4.62
C ALA A 193 2.12 -9.74 -5.33
N ALA A 194 3.02 -8.82 -4.96
CA ALA A 194 4.35 -8.72 -5.54
C ALA A 194 5.21 -9.97 -5.33
N ILE A 195 5.04 -10.63 -4.18
CA ILE A 195 5.84 -11.81 -3.80
C ILE A 195 5.25 -13.10 -4.39
N PHE A 196 3.92 -13.25 -4.43
CA PHE A 196 3.28 -14.54 -4.68
C PHE A 196 2.32 -14.59 -5.89
N SER A 197 1.88 -13.44 -6.42
CA SER A 197 0.90 -13.44 -7.50
C SER A 197 1.57 -13.64 -8.86
N GLN A 198 1.11 -14.66 -9.59
CA GLN A 198 1.52 -14.89 -10.97
C GLN A 198 1.02 -13.79 -11.92
N ASP A 199 -0.06 -13.08 -11.55
CA ASP A 199 -0.67 -12.03 -12.37
C ASP A 199 -0.04 -10.65 -12.16
N PHE A 200 0.83 -10.49 -11.15
CA PHE A 200 1.33 -9.18 -10.71
C PHE A 200 1.91 -8.34 -11.85
N ASN A 201 2.59 -8.98 -12.81
CA ASN A 201 3.24 -8.34 -13.95
C ASN A 201 2.42 -8.36 -15.25
N PHE A 202 1.18 -8.84 -15.22
CA PHE A 202 0.37 -9.03 -16.43
C PHE A 202 -1.00 -8.38 -16.36
N GLN A 203 -1.59 -8.31 -15.16
CA GLN A 203 -2.95 -7.79 -14.99
C GLN A 203 -3.04 -6.94 -13.73
N SER A 204 -3.59 -5.72 -13.88
CA SER A 204 -3.94 -4.87 -12.74
C SER A 204 -5.13 -5.46 -12.00
N GLN A 205 -5.14 -5.36 -10.67
CA GLN A 205 -6.25 -5.81 -9.83
C GLN A 205 -6.69 -4.67 -8.92
N PRO A 206 -7.99 -4.55 -8.59
CA PRO A 206 -8.45 -3.52 -7.67
C PRO A 206 -7.74 -3.63 -6.32
N TYR A 207 -7.15 -2.52 -5.86
CA TYR A 207 -6.62 -2.41 -4.49
C TYR A 207 -7.76 -2.31 -3.47
N LYS A 208 -8.82 -1.57 -3.83
CA LYS A 208 -10.10 -1.50 -3.13
C LYS A 208 -11.27 -1.51 -4.11
N PRO A 209 -12.49 -1.86 -3.67
CA PRO A 209 -13.69 -1.69 -4.48
C PRO A 209 -14.00 -0.21 -4.73
N HIS A 210 -14.25 0.14 -5.99
CA HIS A 210 -14.58 1.51 -6.43
C HIS A 210 -15.97 1.59 -7.07
N PRO A 211 -17.05 1.59 -6.27
CA PRO A 211 -18.42 1.67 -6.80
C PRO A 211 -18.75 3.09 -7.30
N ILE A 212 -19.30 3.18 -8.51
CA ILE A 212 -19.63 4.42 -9.21
C ILE A 212 -21.16 4.52 -9.42
N PRO A 213 -21.84 5.65 -9.12
CA PRO A 213 -21.30 6.94 -8.70
C PRO A 213 -20.67 6.89 -7.30
N GLY A 214 -19.59 7.64 -7.11
CA GLY A 214 -18.82 7.59 -5.89
C GLY A 214 -17.54 8.41 -5.98
N MET A 215 -16.73 8.32 -4.93
CA MET A 215 -15.42 8.95 -4.86
C MET A 215 -14.37 7.86 -4.66
N ILE A 216 -13.27 8.00 -5.39
CA ILE A 216 -12.06 7.20 -5.30
C ILE A 216 -10.96 8.09 -4.69
N ALA A 217 -10.24 7.59 -3.69
CA ALA A 217 -9.00 8.25 -3.27
C ALA A 217 -7.92 7.99 -4.32
N ALA A 218 -7.15 9.00 -4.69
CA ALA A 218 -6.17 8.88 -5.77
C ALA A 218 -5.14 7.79 -5.49
N VAL A 219 -4.79 7.59 -4.22
CA VAL A 219 -3.83 6.57 -3.75
C VAL A 219 -4.38 5.12 -3.81
N ASP A 220 -5.68 4.94 -4.02
CA ASP A 220 -6.34 3.64 -4.12
C ASP A 220 -6.39 3.09 -5.55
N TYR A 221 -5.42 3.46 -6.40
CA TYR A 221 -5.24 2.88 -7.73
C TYR A 221 -5.01 1.35 -7.63
N ASP A 222 -5.11 0.64 -8.74
CA ASP A 222 -4.99 -0.81 -8.77
C ASP A 222 -3.63 -1.27 -8.19
N LYS A 223 -3.59 -2.51 -7.68
CA LYS A 223 -2.34 -3.21 -7.39
C LYS A 223 -1.88 -3.98 -8.62
N GLY A 224 -0.57 -4.03 -8.81
CA GLY A 224 0.11 -4.64 -9.95
C GLY A 224 1.48 -3.99 -10.12
N ASN A 225 2.29 -4.53 -11.02
CA ASN A 225 3.63 -4.03 -11.24
C ASN A 225 3.62 -2.64 -11.90
N GLN A 226 4.77 -1.98 -11.84
CA GLN A 226 5.16 -0.89 -12.72
C GLN A 226 4.79 -1.24 -14.18
N SER A 227 4.19 -0.29 -14.90
CA SER A 227 3.65 -0.40 -16.25
C SER A 227 2.43 -1.32 -16.42
N VAL A 228 1.87 -1.85 -15.34
CA VAL A 228 0.64 -2.66 -15.33
C VAL A 228 -0.51 -1.93 -14.64
N ALA A 229 -0.32 -1.52 -13.39
CA ALA A 229 -1.34 -0.83 -12.60
C ALA A 229 -1.10 0.68 -12.46
N TYR A 230 0.15 1.12 -12.64
CA TYR A 230 0.56 2.51 -12.66
C TYR A 230 1.84 2.65 -13.49
N TYR A 231 2.24 3.88 -13.78
CA TYR A 231 3.59 4.21 -14.21
C TYR A 231 4.12 5.42 -13.48
N ASP A 232 5.32 5.24 -12.95
CA ASP A 232 6.11 6.23 -12.22
C ASP A 232 7.57 6.18 -12.73
N THR A 233 8.25 7.31 -12.82
CA THR A 233 9.65 7.38 -13.30
C THR A 233 10.64 6.77 -12.31
N ASP A 234 10.35 6.85 -11.01
CA ASP A 234 11.24 6.45 -9.92
C ASP A 234 10.59 5.37 -9.05
N TYR A 235 10.62 4.10 -9.51
CA TYR A 235 9.80 3.04 -8.92
C TYR A 235 10.55 1.99 -8.09
N LYS A 236 11.88 2.06 -7.99
CA LYS A 236 12.70 1.12 -7.21
C LYS A 236 14.06 1.72 -6.87
N ARG A 237 14.67 1.18 -5.82
CA ARG A 237 16.06 1.48 -5.45
C ARG A 237 17.01 0.45 -6.04
N THR A 238 18.05 0.87 -6.78
CA THR A 238 19.02 -0.04 -7.39
C THR A 238 20.45 0.15 -6.89
N ARG A 239 20.65 1.10 -5.97
CA ARG A 239 21.95 1.34 -5.34
C ARG A 239 21.88 1.44 -3.83
N TRP A 240 22.84 0.79 -3.16
CA TRP A 240 22.97 0.81 -1.70
C TRP A 240 23.65 2.10 -1.21
N ASP A 241 24.48 2.72 -2.04
CA ASP A 241 25.32 3.88 -1.73
C ASP A 241 24.65 5.22 -2.11
N ALA A 242 23.50 5.16 -2.76
CA ALA A 242 22.66 6.32 -3.05
C ALA A 242 21.28 6.15 -2.39
N TRP A 243 20.71 7.27 -1.95
CA TRP A 243 19.32 7.32 -1.54
C TRP A 243 18.45 7.57 -2.77
N GLU A 244 17.66 6.56 -3.13
CA GLU A 244 16.75 6.55 -4.27
C GLU A 244 15.39 6.10 -3.72
N PRO A 245 14.54 7.02 -3.23
CA PRO A 245 13.21 6.65 -2.80
C PRO A 245 12.42 6.20 -4.02
N TRP A 246 11.66 5.13 -3.88
CA TRP A 246 10.69 4.69 -4.90
C TRP A 246 9.28 5.23 -4.64
N ASN A 247 9.09 5.86 -3.49
CA ASN A 247 7.90 6.58 -3.10
C ASN A 247 8.42 7.73 -2.24
N THR A 248 8.63 8.89 -2.85
CA THR A 248 9.23 10.09 -2.27
C THR A 248 8.50 10.56 -1.01
N GLY A 249 7.18 10.40 -0.97
CA GLY A 249 6.38 10.73 0.20
C GLY A 249 6.40 9.65 1.29
N GLY A 250 6.81 8.42 0.97
CA GLY A 250 7.03 7.33 1.91
C GLY A 250 5.78 6.83 2.62
N ALA A 251 4.59 7.14 2.10
CA ALA A 251 3.32 6.86 2.76
C ALA A 251 2.46 5.83 2.01
N TYR A 252 1.55 5.20 2.76
CA TYR A 252 0.46 4.35 2.31
C TYR A 252 0.82 3.01 1.62
N ARG A 253 1.63 3.01 0.57
CA ARG A 253 1.91 1.84 -0.27
C ARG A 253 3.40 1.64 -0.52
N ASN A 254 3.79 0.41 -0.86
CA ASN A 254 5.18 0.00 -1.10
C ASN A 254 5.53 -0.10 -2.58
N ASP A 255 4.85 0.62 -3.43
CA ASP A 255 5.05 0.65 -4.86
C ASP A 255 5.56 2.01 -5.31
N GLY A 256 5.75 2.14 -6.62
CA GLY A 256 6.50 3.24 -7.22
C GLY A 256 5.80 4.59 -7.16
N VAL A 257 4.51 4.67 -6.82
CA VAL A 257 3.80 5.95 -6.86
C VAL A 257 4.13 6.77 -5.63
N ASP A 258 4.47 8.03 -5.86
CA ASP A 258 4.77 8.99 -4.82
C ASP A 258 3.52 9.43 -4.04
N ILE A 259 3.44 9.04 -2.77
CA ILE A 259 2.26 9.25 -1.92
C ILE A 259 2.65 10.01 -0.65
N GLY A 260 2.02 11.16 -0.42
CA GLY A 260 2.19 11.99 0.78
C GLY A 260 0.95 12.01 1.68
N GLU A 261 1.12 12.53 2.90
CA GLU A 261 0.04 12.74 3.86
C GLU A 261 -0.55 14.14 3.78
N ILE A 262 -1.88 14.23 3.71
CA ILE A 262 -2.60 15.50 3.84
C ILE A 262 -2.50 15.93 5.30
N ALA A 263 -2.13 17.18 5.54
CA ALA A 263 -2.03 17.72 6.90
C ALA A 263 -3.36 17.56 7.67
N ALA A 264 -3.28 17.30 8.98
CA ALA A 264 -4.45 16.99 9.80
C ALA A 264 -5.49 18.12 9.76
N GLU A 265 -5.05 19.37 9.85
CA GLU A 265 -5.87 20.59 9.75
C GLU A 265 -6.49 20.80 8.36
N LYS A 266 -5.99 20.10 7.35
CA LYS A 266 -6.50 20.10 5.97
C LYS A 266 -7.38 18.88 5.67
N GLY A 267 -7.74 18.10 6.69
CA GLY A 267 -8.66 16.96 6.57
C GLY A 267 -7.99 15.58 6.56
N GLY A 268 -6.66 15.50 6.72
CA GLY A 268 -5.96 14.22 6.82
C GLY A 268 -6.12 13.31 5.59
N GLY A 269 -5.54 12.11 5.66
CA GLY A 269 -5.53 11.15 4.55
C GLY A 269 -4.29 11.31 3.68
N PHE A 270 -4.38 10.87 2.43
CA PHE A 270 -3.23 10.78 1.54
C PHE A 270 -3.52 11.40 0.17
N TYR A 271 -2.46 11.78 -0.54
CA TYR A 271 -2.52 12.26 -1.91
C TYR A 271 -1.40 11.65 -2.73
N VAL A 272 -1.62 11.55 -4.05
CA VAL A 272 -0.54 11.30 -5.00
C VAL A 272 0.13 12.64 -5.30
N GLY A 273 1.44 12.72 -5.13
CA GLY A 273 2.23 13.92 -5.33
C GLY A 273 3.47 13.63 -6.16
N TRP A 274 4.37 14.62 -6.26
CA TRP A 274 5.60 14.53 -7.07
C TRP A 274 5.35 14.10 -8.53
N ILE A 275 4.11 14.27 -9.00
CA ILE A 275 3.65 13.79 -10.29
C ILE A 275 4.52 14.37 -11.40
N GLU A 276 5.08 13.51 -12.22
CA GLU A 276 5.92 13.84 -13.37
C GLU A 276 5.18 13.68 -14.70
N ASN A 277 5.77 14.23 -15.77
CA ASN A 277 5.19 14.15 -17.11
C ASN A 277 5.21 12.71 -17.64
N GLY A 278 4.06 12.20 -18.06
CA GLY A 278 3.93 10.87 -18.68
C GLY A 278 3.56 9.77 -17.70
N GLU A 279 3.52 10.06 -16.40
CA GLU A 279 3.03 9.16 -15.37
C GLU A 279 1.54 8.86 -15.52
N TRP A 280 1.10 7.73 -14.96
CA TRP A 280 -0.32 7.38 -14.99
C TRP A 280 -0.73 6.43 -13.87
N LEU A 281 -2.01 6.48 -13.51
CA LEU A 281 -2.64 5.61 -12.53
C LEU A 281 -3.84 4.90 -13.16
N GLN A 282 -4.01 3.60 -12.89
CA GLN A 282 -5.17 2.83 -13.33
C GLN A 282 -6.04 2.41 -12.15
N TYR A 283 -7.35 2.46 -12.35
CA TYR A 283 -8.36 2.06 -11.37
C TYR A 283 -9.34 1.12 -12.06
N THR A 284 -9.63 0.00 -11.42
CA THR A 284 -10.77 -0.84 -11.75
C THR A 284 -12.00 -0.29 -11.02
N ILE A 285 -12.98 0.20 -11.78
CA ILE A 285 -14.20 0.80 -11.25
C ILE A 285 -15.42 -0.06 -11.56
N ASP A 286 -16.42 -0.04 -10.69
CA ASP A 286 -17.69 -0.76 -10.86
C ASP A 286 -18.84 0.22 -10.99
N VAL A 287 -19.29 0.44 -12.22
CA VAL A 287 -20.37 1.37 -12.55
C VAL A 287 -21.71 0.69 -12.29
N ALA A 288 -22.47 1.23 -11.35
CA ALA A 288 -23.74 0.63 -10.94
C ALA A 288 -24.88 0.90 -11.94
N VAL A 289 -24.76 1.93 -12.78
CA VAL A 289 -25.85 2.45 -13.63
C VAL A 289 -25.32 2.99 -14.94
N ASP A 290 -26.00 2.68 -16.04
CA ASP A 290 -25.81 3.43 -17.29
C ASP A 290 -26.14 4.91 -17.07
N GLY A 291 -25.26 5.81 -17.51
CA GLY A 291 -25.52 7.22 -17.40
C GLY A 291 -24.40 8.12 -17.88
N VAL A 292 -24.67 9.42 -17.77
CA VAL A 292 -23.71 10.48 -18.02
C VAL A 292 -23.20 10.96 -16.67
N TYR A 293 -21.88 11.04 -16.52
CA TYR A 293 -21.19 11.37 -15.30
C TYR A 293 -20.30 12.61 -15.48
N ASP A 294 -20.19 13.43 -14.45
CA ASP A 294 -19.14 14.43 -14.33
C ASP A 294 -18.02 13.87 -13.46
N LEU A 295 -16.80 13.84 -13.98
CA LEU A 295 -15.58 13.49 -13.24
C LEU A 295 -15.04 14.77 -12.59
N VAL A 296 -14.78 14.72 -11.29
CA VAL A 296 -14.26 15.85 -10.51
C VAL A 296 -12.98 15.43 -9.80
N PHE A 297 -11.89 16.11 -10.10
CA PHE A 297 -10.57 15.84 -9.52
C PHE A 297 -10.24 16.89 -8.46
N ALA A 298 -9.85 16.44 -7.27
CA ALA A 298 -9.38 17.30 -6.20
C ALA A 298 -7.85 17.47 -6.31
N VAL A 299 -7.42 18.66 -6.71
CA VAL A 299 -6.04 18.96 -7.09
C VAL A 299 -5.47 20.14 -6.31
N ALA A 300 -4.16 20.17 -6.11
CA ALA A 300 -3.41 21.29 -5.53
C ALA A 300 -2.10 21.49 -6.29
N SER A 301 -1.67 22.72 -6.52
CA SER A 301 -0.40 23.01 -7.22
C SER A 301 0.15 24.37 -6.82
N ALA A 302 1.48 24.49 -6.72
CA ALA A 302 2.16 25.77 -6.61
C ALA A 302 2.48 26.42 -7.98
N GLY A 303 2.19 25.71 -9.08
CA GLY A 303 2.40 26.17 -10.46
C GLY A 303 1.17 25.92 -11.33
N ASP A 304 1.30 26.12 -12.64
CA ASP A 304 0.20 26.01 -13.61
C ASP A 304 0.51 25.06 -14.79
N ALA A 305 1.58 24.28 -14.67
CA ALA A 305 2.02 23.31 -15.68
C ALA A 305 1.19 22.02 -15.71
N GLY A 306 0.44 21.74 -14.62
CA GLY A 306 -0.25 20.47 -14.44
C GLY A 306 -1.35 20.24 -15.47
N LYS A 307 -1.45 19.01 -15.97
CA LYS A 307 -2.44 18.62 -16.99
C LYS A 307 -2.82 17.15 -16.89
N ILE A 308 -4.11 16.88 -16.81
CA ILE A 308 -4.68 15.54 -16.67
C ILE A 308 -5.42 15.13 -17.94
N ARG A 309 -5.25 13.88 -18.36
CA ARG A 309 -6.14 13.19 -19.31
C ARG A 309 -6.81 12.00 -18.64
N ALA A 310 -8.13 11.95 -18.70
CA ALA A 310 -8.92 10.80 -18.29
C ALA A 310 -9.12 9.84 -19.47
N LYS A 311 -9.04 8.54 -19.21
CA LYS A 311 -9.39 7.49 -20.18
C LYS A 311 -10.31 6.47 -19.54
N MET A 312 -11.28 5.99 -20.31
CA MET A 312 -12.15 4.87 -19.95
C MET A 312 -11.90 3.75 -20.95
N ASP A 313 -11.54 2.57 -20.46
CA ASP A 313 -11.23 1.38 -21.25
C ASP A 313 -10.22 1.64 -22.38
N GLY A 314 -9.19 2.43 -22.07
CA GLY A 314 -8.14 2.80 -23.01
C GLY A 314 -8.48 3.93 -23.98
N VAL A 315 -9.70 4.47 -23.96
CA VAL A 315 -10.16 5.56 -24.82
C VAL A 315 -10.21 6.89 -24.06
N ALA A 316 -9.67 7.95 -24.64
CA ALA A 316 -9.70 9.29 -24.03
C ALA A 316 -11.14 9.77 -23.81
N SER A 317 -11.41 10.20 -22.57
CA SER A 317 -12.70 10.73 -22.12
C SER A 317 -12.65 12.26 -22.18
N GLY A 318 -13.15 12.83 -23.26
CA GLY A 318 -13.17 14.30 -23.45
C GLY A 318 -11.79 14.92 -23.68
N THR A 319 -11.65 16.19 -23.30
CA THR A 319 -10.41 16.97 -23.46
C THR A 319 -9.55 16.92 -22.20
N ASP A 320 -8.24 17.05 -22.38
CA ASP A 320 -7.31 17.25 -21.27
C ASP A 320 -7.72 18.44 -20.39
N LEU A 321 -7.60 18.30 -19.07
CA LEU A 321 -7.87 19.35 -18.10
C LEU A 321 -6.56 19.99 -17.63
N SER A 322 -6.48 21.32 -17.65
CA SER A 322 -5.41 22.06 -16.98
C SER A 322 -5.64 22.12 -15.47
N VAL A 323 -4.58 21.94 -14.70
CA VAL A 323 -4.56 22.13 -13.25
C VAL A 323 -4.16 23.57 -12.95
N PRO A 324 -5.02 24.36 -12.27
CA PRO A 324 -4.69 25.74 -11.93
C PRO A 324 -3.67 25.82 -10.80
N ASN A 325 -2.92 26.93 -10.77
CA ASN A 325 -2.11 27.28 -9.60
C ASN A 325 -3.02 27.59 -8.41
N THR A 326 -2.86 26.84 -7.31
CA THR A 326 -3.57 27.04 -6.05
C THR A 326 -2.70 27.69 -4.98
N SER A 327 -1.50 28.15 -5.34
CA SER A 327 -0.52 28.85 -4.50
C SER A 327 0.16 28.00 -3.41
N ASP A 328 -0.24 26.74 -3.21
CA ASP A 328 0.32 25.84 -2.21
C ASP A 328 0.06 24.37 -2.58
N TRP A 329 0.99 23.47 -2.22
CA TRP A 329 0.93 22.05 -2.54
C TRP A 329 -0.21 21.28 -1.88
N GLN A 330 -0.86 21.86 -0.87
CA GLN A 330 -2.04 21.28 -0.25
C GLN A 330 -3.16 22.32 -0.12
N ASN A 331 -3.19 23.36 -0.95
CA ASN A 331 -4.39 24.19 -1.11
C ASN A 331 -5.27 23.58 -2.20
N TRP A 332 -6.30 22.85 -1.79
CA TRP A 332 -7.09 22.00 -2.67
C TRP A 332 -8.20 22.77 -3.39
N THR A 333 -8.31 22.52 -4.69
CA THR A 333 -9.44 22.97 -5.53
C THR A 333 -9.98 21.80 -6.36
N GLN A 334 -11.07 22.03 -7.08
CA GLN A 334 -11.71 21.03 -7.92
C GLN A 334 -11.69 21.44 -9.39
N ILE A 335 -11.26 20.53 -10.25
CA ILE A 335 -11.43 20.64 -11.72
C ILE A 335 -12.42 19.58 -12.19
N ARG A 336 -13.22 19.92 -13.21
CA ARG A 336 -14.34 19.10 -13.67
C ARG A 336 -14.22 18.76 -15.16
N LEU A 337 -14.40 17.48 -15.47
CA LEU A 337 -14.62 16.95 -16.80
C LEU A 337 -16.08 16.48 -16.90
N PRO A 338 -16.96 17.26 -17.56
CA PRO A 338 -18.38 16.93 -17.61
C PRO A 338 -18.72 15.95 -18.73
N GLY A 339 -19.85 15.27 -18.58
CA GLY A 339 -20.52 14.63 -19.73
C GLY A 339 -19.93 13.29 -20.18
N ILE A 340 -19.31 12.54 -19.29
CA ILE A 340 -18.73 11.22 -19.61
C ILE A 340 -19.81 10.15 -19.56
N ALA A 341 -20.17 9.58 -20.71
CA ALA A 341 -21.09 8.45 -20.77
C ALA A 341 -20.38 7.18 -20.27
N LEU A 342 -20.98 6.50 -19.29
CA LEU A 342 -20.53 5.23 -18.73
C LEU A 342 -21.68 4.23 -18.80
N THR A 343 -21.34 3.00 -19.17
CA THR A 343 -22.24 1.86 -19.04
C THR A 343 -22.06 1.20 -17.69
N LYS A 344 -23.05 0.45 -17.24
CA LYS A 344 -23.01 -0.37 -16.06
C LYS A 344 -22.02 -1.52 -16.26
N GLY A 345 -21.30 -1.84 -15.19
CA GLY A 345 -20.36 -2.94 -15.12
C GLY A 345 -18.95 -2.47 -14.76
N THR A 346 -18.01 -3.38 -14.91
CA THR A 346 -16.61 -3.12 -14.58
C THR A 346 -15.91 -2.42 -15.73
N HIS A 347 -15.20 -1.33 -15.43
CA HIS A 347 -14.43 -0.53 -16.37
C HIS A 347 -13.03 -0.26 -15.85
N HIS A 348 -12.10 -0.01 -16.78
CA HIS A 348 -10.74 0.45 -16.45
C HIS A 348 -10.63 1.95 -16.67
N PHE A 349 -10.63 2.69 -15.57
CA PHE A 349 -10.42 4.12 -15.56
C PHE A 349 -8.92 4.41 -15.41
N ARG A 350 -8.34 5.18 -16.34
CA ARG A 350 -6.95 5.61 -16.28
C ARG A 350 -6.84 7.12 -16.25
N ILE A 351 -5.93 7.61 -15.42
CA ILE A 351 -5.50 9.01 -15.38
C ILE A 351 -4.08 9.05 -15.95
N GLU A 352 -3.88 9.79 -17.04
CA GLU A 352 -2.56 10.10 -17.59
C GLU A 352 -2.18 11.54 -17.21
N PHE A 353 -1.00 11.72 -16.64
CA PHE A 353 -0.44 13.00 -16.24
C PHE A 353 0.36 13.59 -17.40
N ILE A 354 -0.35 14.27 -18.30
CA ILE A 354 0.25 14.91 -19.49
C ILE A 354 1.24 16.02 -19.10
N GLY A 355 0.94 16.72 -18.00
CA GLY A 355 1.82 17.67 -17.34
C GLY A 355 1.80 17.42 -15.83
N GLY A 356 2.97 17.27 -15.23
CA GLY A 356 3.18 17.06 -13.80
C GLY A 356 3.16 18.35 -12.98
N GLY A 357 3.74 18.31 -11.77
CA GLY A 357 3.88 19.48 -10.90
C GLY A 357 2.60 19.87 -10.15
N PHE A 358 1.80 18.88 -9.75
CA PHE A 358 0.63 19.07 -8.90
C PHE A 358 0.39 17.82 -8.04
N ASN A 359 -0.51 17.94 -7.06
CA ASN A 359 -0.96 16.85 -6.22
C ASN A 359 -2.41 16.50 -6.53
N LEU A 360 -2.77 15.22 -6.48
CA LEU A 360 -4.11 14.69 -6.67
C LEU A 360 -4.52 13.90 -5.43
N SER A 361 -5.61 14.30 -4.77
CA SER A 361 -6.11 13.57 -3.58
C SER A 361 -7.25 12.62 -3.90
N GLN A 362 -8.20 13.04 -4.74
CA GLN A 362 -9.48 12.34 -4.91
C GLN A 362 -10.05 12.53 -6.34
N ILE A 363 -10.80 11.54 -6.80
CA ILE A 363 -11.61 11.59 -8.03
C ILE A 363 -13.06 11.23 -7.68
N ALA A 364 -14.01 12.11 -7.98
CA ALA A 364 -15.44 11.86 -7.81
C ALA A 364 -16.13 11.67 -9.16
N PHE A 365 -16.99 10.66 -9.24
CA PHE A 365 -17.86 10.37 -10.36
C PHE A 365 -19.29 10.73 -9.98
N ASN A 366 -19.72 11.91 -10.40
CA ASN A 366 -21.04 12.42 -10.09
C ASN A 366 -22.00 12.07 -11.23
N LEU A 367 -23.00 11.22 -10.96
CA LEU A 367 -24.05 10.93 -11.93
C LEU A 367 -24.81 12.22 -12.26
N ARG A 368 -24.89 12.57 -13.54
CA ARG A 368 -25.62 13.74 -14.03
C ARG A 368 -27.01 13.35 -14.54
N SER A 369 -27.10 12.24 -15.26
CA SER A 369 -28.36 11.69 -15.77
C SER A 369 -28.19 10.20 -16.06
N ALA A 370 -29.25 9.40 -15.91
CA ALA A 370 -29.28 7.99 -16.26
C ALA A 370 -30.44 7.72 -17.23
N GLU A 371 -30.23 6.87 -18.23
CA GLU A 371 -31.28 6.51 -19.20
C GLU A 371 -32.20 5.40 -18.68
N ASN A 372 -31.70 4.49 -17.82
CA ASN A 372 -32.45 3.38 -17.23
C ASN A 372 -32.17 3.22 -15.72
N LEU A 373 -32.97 3.87 -14.88
CA LEU A 373 -32.86 3.76 -13.40
C LEU A 373 -33.35 2.41 -12.85
N ASP A 374 -34.07 1.61 -13.65
CA ASP A 374 -34.62 0.31 -13.23
C ASP A 374 -33.54 -0.75 -12.97
N GLU A 375 -32.32 -0.55 -13.51
CA GLU A 375 -31.19 -1.47 -13.36
C GLU A 375 -30.45 -1.39 -12.02
N ILE A 376 -30.79 -0.42 -11.18
CA ILE A 376 -30.18 -0.14 -9.86
C ILE A 376 -30.63 -1.15 -8.78
N GLY A 377 -31.43 -2.14 -9.17
CA GLY A 377 -32.20 -2.97 -8.25
C GLY A 377 -33.41 -2.20 -7.72
N LYS A 378 -34.40 -2.92 -7.19
CA LYS A 378 -35.69 -2.33 -6.76
C LYS A 378 -35.58 -1.28 -5.65
N GLU A 379 -34.40 -1.11 -5.06
CA GLU A 379 -34.18 -0.42 -3.78
C GLU A 379 -33.32 0.85 -3.89
N GLY A 380 -32.80 1.20 -5.07
CA GLY A 380 -31.89 2.35 -5.25
C GLY A 380 -30.43 2.11 -4.81
N PHE A 381 -29.54 3.03 -5.20
CA PHE A 381 -28.10 3.03 -4.92
C PHE A 381 -27.75 4.06 -3.86
N MET A 382 -26.82 3.72 -2.97
CA MET A 382 -26.26 4.66 -1.98
C MET A 382 -24.74 4.70 -2.15
N GLY A 383 -24.24 5.81 -2.68
CA GLY A 383 -22.80 6.03 -2.85
C GLY A 383 -22.11 6.34 -1.53
N GLN A 384 -20.77 6.36 -1.57
CA GLN A 384 -19.97 6.80 -0.43
C GLN A 384 -20.13 8.32 -0.25
N ASN A 385 -20.19 8.82 0.99
CA ASN A 385 -20.22 10.26 1.25
C ASN A 385 -18.92 10.92 0.77
N PHE A 386 -19.01 12.18 0.34
CA PHE A 386 -17.89 12.95 -0.20
C PHE A 386 -17.94 14.44 0.19
N PRO A 387 -16.83 15.03 0.68
CA PRO A 387 -15.57 14.37 1.05
C PRO A 387 -15.71 13.35 2.19
N ASN A 388 -14.78 12.41 2.29
CA ASN A 388 -14.66 11.45 3.40
C ASN A 388 -13.19 11.03 3.56
N PRO A 389 -12.45 11.51 4.58
CA PRO A 389 -12.93 12.33 5.70
C PRO A 389 -13.40 13.74 5.29
N PHE A 390 -14.19 14.41 6.13
CA PHE A 390 -14.66 15.79 5.87
C PHE A 390 -14.62 16.67 7.12
N ASN A 391 -14.49 17.98 6.93
CA ASN A 391 -14.38 18.96 8.02
C ASN A 391 -15.54 19.94 8.16
N ASN A 392 -16.13 20.36 7.05
CA ASN A 392 -17.26 21.30 7.04
C ASN A 392 -18.54 20.63 6.59
N LYS A 393 -18.50 19.94 5.45
CA LYS A 393 -19.68 19.34 4.84
C LYS A 393 -19.30 18.15 3.99
N THR A 394 -20.18 17.17 3.95
CA THR A 394 -20.11 16.01 3.06
C THR A 394 -21.45 15.84 2.35
N SER A 395 -21.40 15.22 1.16
CA SER A 395 -22.54 14.93 0.32
C SER A 395 -22.66 13.43 0.12
N ILE A 396 -23.86 12.85 0.26
CA ILE A 396 -24.12 11.43 0.05
C ILE A 396 -24.98 11.29 -1.21
N PRO A 397 -24.45 10.79 -2.32
CA PRO A 397 -25.25 10.56 -3.52
C PRO A 397 -26.11 9.31 -3.34
N VAL A 398 -27.42 9.49 -3.51
CA VAL A 398 -28.42 8.41 -3.49
C VAL A 398 -29.11 8.42 -4.84
N VAL A 399 -29.21 7.27 -5.51
CA VAL A 399 -29.97 7.16 -6.76
C VAL A 399 -31.19 6.29 -6.51
N LEU A 400 -32.38 6.85 -6.73
CA LEU A 400 -33.66 6.17 -6.57
C LEU A 400 -34.18 5.71 -7.92
N ASN A 401 -34.75 4.51 -7.96
CA ASN A 401 -35.31 3.91 -9.17
C ASN A 401 -36.80 4.25 -9.40
N SER A 402 -37.52 4.59 -8.34
CA SER A 402 -38.95 4.85 -8.33
C SER A 402 -39.26 5.84 -7.22
N ARG A 403 -40.43 6.49 -7.30
CA ARG A 403 -40.88 7.35 -6.21
C ARG A 403 -41.10 6.52 -4.96
N THR A 404 -40.37 6.83 -3.90
CA THR A 404 -40.41 6.05 -2.66
C THR A 404 -40.04 6.93 -1.46
N ASN A 405 -40.42 6.48 -0.27
CA ASN A 405 -40.01 7.12 0.97
C ASN A 405 -38.53 6.84 1.24
N VAL A 406 -37.78 7.92 1.47
CA VAL A 406 -36.36 7.86 1.82
C VAL A 406 -36.18 8.44 3.22
N ARG A 407 -35.54 7.65 4.08
CA ARG A 407 -35.10 8.12 5.40
C ARG A 407 -33.59 7.93 5.54
N ALA A 408 -32.90 9.03 5.74
CA ALA A 408 -31.45 9.10 5.89
C ALA A 408 -31.08 9.67 7.25
N GLU A 409 -30.24 8.95 7.99
CA GLU A 409 -29.91 9.25 9.38
C GLU A 409 -28.43 9.02 9.63
N VAL A 410 -27.84 9.80 10.53
CA VAL A 410 -26.45 9.71 10.99
C VAL A 410 -26.40 9.17 12.39
N TYR A 411 -25.52 8.22 12.65
CA TYR A 411 -25.30 7.56 13.94
C TYR A 411 -23.83 7.66 14.36
N ASN A 412 -23.57 7.73 15.65
CA ASN A 412 -22.21 7.59 16.19
C ASN A 412 -21.80 6.11 16.35
N THR A 413 -20.57 5.86 16.77
CA THR A 413 -20.03 4.49 16.98
C THR A 413 -20.74 3.66 18.05
N ARG A 414 -21.55 4.31 18.91
CA ARG A 414 -22.40 3.64 19.92
C ARG A 414 -23.81 3.34 19.39
N GLY A 415 -24.10 3.62 18.12
CA GLY A 415 -25.41 3.44 17.51
C GLY A 415 -26.44 4.48 17.94
N GLN A 416 -26.03 5.61 18.53
CA GLN A 416 -26.94 6.69 18.91
C GLN A 416 -27.20 7.60 17.70
N LEU A 417 -28.47 7.95 17.47
CA LEU A 417 -28.87 8.88 16.41
C LEU A 417 -28.28 10.26 16.69
N VAL A 418 -27.57 10.80 15.71
CA VAL A 418 -26.92 12.11 15.71
C VAL A 418 -27.77 13.12 14.95
N ARG A 419 -28.14 12.80 13.70
CA ARG A 419 -28.92 13.69 12.84
C ARG A 419 -29.80 12.94 11.85
N THR A 420 -31.00 13.44 11.59
CA THR A 420 -31.81 13.01 10.44
C THR A 420 -31.51 13.96 9.29
N LEU A 421 -30.98 13.43 8.18
CA LEU A 421 -30.62 14.23 7.00
C LEU A 421 -31.79 14.42 6.05
N PHE A 422 -32.68 13.42 5.98
CA PHE A 422 -33.83 13.41 5.09
C PHE A 422 -34.86 12.40 5.59
N ASP A 423 -36.13 12.72 5.52
CA ASP A 423 -37.25 11.81 5.85
C ASP A 423 -38.49 12.27 5.07
N ALA A 424 -38.57 11.88 3.80
CA ALA A 424 -39.64 12.27 2.89
C ALA A 424 -39.72 11.35 1.67
N ASP A 425 -40.84 11.41 0.95
CA ASP A 425 -40.93 10.83 -0.38
C ASP A 425 -40.09 11.62 -1.37
N HIS A 426 -39.40 10.91 -2.27
CA HIS A 426 -38.64 11.51 -3.34
C HIS A 426 -38.90 10.73 -4.63
N ASP A 427 -39.01 11.45 -5.76
CA ASP A 427 -39.19 10.83 -7.08
C ASP A 427 -37.93 10.07 -7.51
N ALA A 428 -38.07 9.22 -8.54
CA ALA A 428 -36.93 8.54 -9.14
C ALA A 428 -35.86 9.56 -9.61
N GLY A 429 -34.58 9.18 -9.50
CA GLY A 429 -33.45 10.02 -9.88
C GLY A 429 -32.41 10.21 -8.77
N LEU A 430 -31.51 11.16 -8.96
CA LEU A 430 -30.45 11.48 -8.00
C LEU A 430 -30.98 12.36 -6.86
N LEU A 431 -30.78 11.90 -5.63
CA LEU A 431 -30.95 12.62 -4.38
C LEU A 431 -29.56 12.79 -3.74
N THR A 432 -29.07 14.03 -3.66
CA THR A 432 -27.81 14.33 -2.97
C THR A 432 -28.12 14.84 -1.57
N LEU A 433 -27.85 14.00 -0.57
CA LEU A 433 -27.99 14.37 0.83
C LEU A 433 -26.74 15.11 1.31
N SER A 434 -26.86 15.94 2.34
CA SER A 434 -25.75 16.71 2.88
C SER A 434 -25.70 16.60 4.40
N TRP A 435 -24.51 16.45 4.96
CA TRP A 435 -24.27 16.59 6.39
C TRP A 435 -23.10 17.53 6.66
N ASP A 436 -23.25 18.39 7.66
CA ASP A 436 -22.34 19.49 8.02
C ASP A 436 -21.60 19.24 9.35
N GLY A 437 -21.69 18.02 9.90
CA GLY A 437 -21.08 17.70 11.18
C GLY A 437 -21.87 18.21 12.39
N GLU A 438 -23.13 18.61 12.26
CA GLU A 438 -23.96 18.98 13.41
C GLU A 438 -25.00 17.89 13.74
N ASN A 439 -25.47 17.87 14.98
CA ASN A 439 -26.57 17.01 15.43
C ASN A 439 -27.95 17.60 15.10
N ASN A 440 -29.03 16.92 15.49
CA ASN A 440 -30.41 17.41 15.31
C ASN A 440 -30.74 18.74 16.03
N THR A 441 -29.92 19.20 16.97
CA THR A 441 -30.10 20.50 17.64
C THR A 441 -29.26 21.61 17.01
N GLY A 442 -28.59 21.35 15.88
CA GLY A 442 -27.68 22.31 15.22
C GLY A 442 -26.38 22.53 15.98
N LEU A 443 -25.99 21.63 16.89
CA LEU A 443 -24.72 21.71 17.61
C LEU A 443 -23.67 20.84 16.90
N PRO A 444 -22.45 21.34 16.68
CA PRO A 444 -21.35 20.55 16.13
C PRO A 444 -21.06 19.31 16.96
N VAL A 445 -20.80 18.18 16.30
CA VAL A 445 -20.37 16.95 16.96
C VAL A 445 -18.84 16.89 17.10
N THR A 446 -18.33 15.90 17.83
CA THR A 446 -16.88 15.70 17.97
C THR A 446 -16.30 15.04 16.72
N SER A 447 -15.05 15.33 16.38
CA SER A 447 -14.29 14.59 15.38
C SER A 447 -14.35 13.08 15.67
N GLY A 448 -14.47 12.26 14.65
CA GLY A 448 -14.55 10.82 14.79
C GLY A 448 -15.34 10.12 13.70
N SER A 449 -15.48 8.80 13.87
CA SER A 449 -16.24 7.96 12.95
C SER A 449 -17.74 8.04 13.22
N TYR A 450 -18.51 8.19 12.15
CA TYR A 450 -19.96 8.15 12.13
C TYR A 450 -20.45 7.19 11.04
N PHE A 451 -21.72 6.82 11.09
CA PHE A 451 -22.36 5.97 10.11
C PHE A 451 -23.62 6.63 9.62
N TYR A 452 -23.77 6.80 8.30
CA TYR A 452 -25.06 7.18 7.73
C TYR A 452 -25.80 5.92 7.30
N MET A 453 -27.10 5.94 7.52
CA MET A 453 -28.01 4.85 7.31
C MET A 453 -29.17 5.35 6.46
N LEU A 454 -29.41 4.65 5.37
CA LEU A 454 -30.44 4.97 4.41
C LEU A 454 -31.48 3.84 4.40
N ARG A 455 -32.74 4.22 4.51
CA ARG A 455 -33.90 3.35 4.33
C ARG A 455 -34.62 3.80 3.08
N ILE A 456 -34.81 2.86 2.15
CA ILE A 456 -35.56 3.07 0.91
C ILE A 456 -36.60 1.96 0.86
N GLY A 457 -37.87 2.27 1.17
CA GLY A 457 -38.88 1.24 1.39
C GLY A 457 -38.50 0.28 2.54
N GLU A 458 -38.49 -1.03 2.28
CA GLU A 458 -38.11 -2.07 3.27
C GLU A 458 -36.58 -2.23 3.41
N SER A 459 -35.82 -1.64 2.51
CA SER A 459 -34.40 -1.88 2.32
C SER A 459 -33.58 -0.94 3.19
N LYS A 460 -32.50 -1.48 3.77
CA LYS A 460 -31.64 -0.73 4.69
C LYS A 460 -30.18 -0.87 4.28
N LYS A 461 -29.53 0.26 4.00
CA LYS A 461 -28.09 0.33 3.70
C LYS A 461 -27.41 1.26 4.70
N SER A 462 -26.16 0.98 5.04
CA SER A 462 -25.35 1.86 5.90
C SER A 462 -23.90 1.92 5.43
N LYS A 463 -23.26 3.07 5.58
CA LYS A 463 -21.86 3.28 5.26
C LYS A 463 -21.19 4.17 6.32
N LYS A 464 -19.88 3.99 6.49
CA LYS A 464 -19.07 4.75 7.46
C LYS A 464 -18.62 6.07 6.86
N MET A 465 -18.52 7.10 7.67
CA MET A 465 -17.90 8.39 7.35
C MET A 465 -16.99 8.85 8.50
N LEU A 466 -15.97 9.65 8.18
CA LEU A 466 -15.03 10.23 9.14
C LEU A 466 -15.19 11.76 9.14
N TYR A 467 -15.58 12.32 10.28
CA TYR A 467 -15.67 13.76 10.48
C TYR A 467 -14.43 14.25 11.23
N LEU A 468 -13.81 15.32 10.74
CA LEU A 468 -12.59 15.92 11.27
C LEU A 468 -12.80 17.41 11.48
N LYS A 469 -12.89 17.84 12.72
CA LYS A 469 -12.99 19.26 13.07
C LYS A 469 -11.67 20.00 12.89
#